data_AF-A0A7V3MLW4-F1
#
_entry.id   AF-A0A7V3MLW4-F1
#
_cell.length_a   1.000
_cell.length_b   1.000
_cell.length_c   1.000
_cell.angle_alpha   90.00
_cell.angle_beta   90.00
_cell.angle_gamma   90.00
#
_symmetry.space_group_name_H-M   'P 1'
#
loop_
_entity.id
_entity.type
_entity.pdbx_description
1 polymer ?
#
loop_
_entity_poly.entity_id
_entity_poly.type
_entity_poly.pdbx_seq_one_letter_code
_entity_poly.pdbx_strand_id
1 'polypeptide(L)'
;HPVVCRIPDHLARLNRLRAIADAQKSSASDKNALIEDIDAARKAAAAAQGNNAAWAALTGKVDELERRTLRLRARCADVSGRGYVLGWETPLRKLLRELPFDGPLGTPARIELARNEYEGAQIVIDAYDRDLKGVTVAVSDLVGPDGAAIPVQSVTLNRVDWVETRKPRYEVDYVGWYPDPLMEMSPFDVARGRFQPVWVTVRCPKDAAAGLYRGTVTVKPANAPAASLPIEVKVWDFALSDETHLKTALALHEWQVGAWYGKNGREMTRACMALLLAHRISPSNIYSGTPMPDRGDLPFCMERGMNAFNLGYIGSYDKGRLEELDRTLQEYKPFLQERGWWSKGYIYGFDEVKPDRYADLKAAYGWIHERYPDVPRMCTVVPNNDLKGYVDIWCPLTANFVEEDAARYVKDGDQVWWYVCCVPAHPYANWFVDYPAADARLLFWMTWKYRVTGFLYYAVNNWESNRKQPKRWPEGPWNAFTFDDYNGDGQLIYPGPNGPLSSIRLECIRDGIEDYEYFYLLSQLTKRAKGKDVTQARKLLAVDSRVVKSLTDYTADPHVILSARRELAAAIERLCQAGLD
;
A
#
# COMPACT_ATOMS: atom_id res chain seq x y z
N HIS A 1 -18.46 12.17 21.13
CA HIS A 1 -17.37 12.99 21.70
C HIS A 1 -17.00 14.05 20.68
N PRO A 2 -16.88 15.34 21.03
CA PRO A 2 -16.51 16.35 20.05
C PRO A 2 -15.05 16.15 19.68
N VAL A 3 -14.84 16.08 18.36
CA VAL A 3 -13.59 16.06 17.62
C VAL A 3 -12.59 17.04 18.25
N VAL A 4 -11.50 16.52 18.82
CA VAL A 4 -10.30 17.33 18.98
C VAL A 4 -9.75 17.47 17.57
N CYS A 5 -10.19 18.50 16.85
CA CYS A 5 -9.43 19.04 15.74
C CYS A 5 -8.09 19.42 16.38
N ARG A 6 -7.10 18.52 16.33
CA ARG A 6 -5.77 18.77 16.90
C ARG A 6 -5.23 19.95 16.10
N ILE A 7 -5.39 21.16 16.64
CA ILE A 7 -4.60 22.28 16.18
C ILE A 7 -3.16 21.77 16.27
N PRO A 8 -2.41 21.72 15.15
CA PRO A 8 -1.06 21.18 15.17
C PRO A 8 -0.28 21.86 16.28
N ASP A 9 0.56 21.14 17.00
CA ASP A 9 1.44 21.74 18.00
C ASP A 9 2.43 22.69 17.29
N HIS A 10 1.99 23.92 17.03
CA HIS A 10 2.74 25.05 16.52
C HIS A 10 4.02 25.25 17.31
N LEU A 11 4.06 25.00 18.62
CA LEU A 11 5.28 25.12 19.38
C LEU A 11 6.28 24.02 18.97
N ALA A 12 5.85 22.77 18.86
CA ALA A 12 6.68 21.68 18.33
C ALA A 12 7.13 21.95 16.89
N ARG A 13 6.23 22.42 16.01
CA ARG A 13 6.57 22.82 14.63
C ARG A 13 7.63 23.92 14.64
N LEU A 14 7.41 25.02 15.37
CA LEU A 14 8.35 26.15 15.42
C LEU A 14 9.70 25.77 16.03
N ASN A 15 9.73 24.90 17.06
CA ASN A 15 10.97 24.36 17.61
C ASN A 15 11.76 23.58 16.56
N ARG A 16 11.07 22.76 15.74
CA ARG A 16 11.67 22.06 14.60
C ARG A 16 12.21 23.03 13.56
N LEU A 17 11.44 24.06 13.19
CA LEU A 17 11.88 25.08 12.22
C LEU A 17 13.12 25.83 12.71
N ARG A 18 13.17 26.17 13.99
CA ARG A 18 14.34 26.82 14.62
C ARG A 18 15.59 25.96 14.49
N ALA A 19 15.50 24.68 14.86
CA ALA A 19 16.59 23.72 14.73
C ALA A 19 17.06 23.57 13.26
N ILE A 20 16.13 23.51 12.30
CA ILE A 20 16.47 23.46 10.88
C ILE A 20 17.23 24.73 10.47
N ALA A 21 16.72 25.90 10.82
CA ALA A 21 17.35 27.18 10.49
C ALA A 21 18.76 27.29 11.08
N ASP A 22 18.95 26.91 12.35
CA ASP A 22 20.24 26.94 13.02
C ASP A 22 21.28 26.06 12.34
N ALA A 23 20.88 24.85 11.92
CA ALA A 23 21.76 23.90 11.24
C ALA A 23 22.28 24.39 9.87
N GLN A 24 21.66 25.43 9.28
CA GLN A 24 22.08 25.93 7.97
C GLN A 24 23.33 26.80 8.06
N LYS A 25 24.35 26.49 7.25
CA LYS A 25 25.59 27.27 7.12
C LYS A 25 25.41 28.51 6.21
N SER A 26 24.49 29.40 6.55
CA SER A 26 24.26 30.67 5.84
C SER A 26 24.77 31.85 6.68
N SER A 27 25.65 32.68 6.11
CA SER A 27 26.13 33.94 6.72
C SER A 27 25.24 35.16 6.39
N ALA A 28 24.09 34.94 5.77
CA ALA A 28 23.21 36.01 5.29
C ALA A 28 22.33 36.60 6.40
N SER A 29 22.09 37.91 6.34
CA SER A 29 21.09 38.63 7.15
C SER A 29 19.72 37.95 7.13
N ASP A 30 19.33 37.36 6.00
CA ASP A 30 18.08 36.61 5.82
C ASP A 30 17.90 35.47 6.84
N LYS A 31 18.98 34.77 7.20
CA LYS A 31 18.92 33.68 8.19
C LYS A 31 18.60 34.24 9.57
N ASN A 32 19.28 35.31 9.97
CA ASN A 32 19.09 35.93 11.29
C ASN A 32 17.68 36.52 11.41
N ALA A 33 17.19 37.21 10.38
CA ALA A 33 15.83 37.73 10.36
C ALA A 33 14.76 36.61 10.44
N LEU A 34 14.96 35.49 9.73
CA LEU A 34 14.07 34.33 9.84
C LEU A 34 14.08 33.73 11.25
N ILE A 35 15.26 33.63 11.86
CA ILE A 35 15.44 33.13 13.22
C ILE A 35 14.67 34.00 14.23
N GLU A 36 14.79 35.33 14.12
CA GLU A 36 14.08 36.28 14.97
C GLU A 36 12.56 36.14 14.82
N ASP A 37 12.07 36.00 13.58
CA ASP A 37 10.65 35.77 13.31
C ASP A 37 10.14 34.45 13.92
N ILE A 38 10.94 33.38 13.84
CA ILE A 38 10.62 32.09 14.45
C ILE A 38 10.57 32.22 15.97
N ASP A 39 11.55 32.88 16.60
CA ASP A 39 11.59 33.06 18.05
C ASP A 39 10.43 33.93 18.56
N ALA A 40 10.05 34.96 17.81
CA ALA A 40 8.85 35.75 18.08
C ALA A 40 7.56 34.89 18.02
N ALA A 41 7.43 34.06 16.98
CA ALA A 41 6.30 33.15 16.84
C ALA A 41 6.27 32.08 17.94
N ARG A 42 7.43 31.57 18.39
CA ARG A 42 7.53 30.63 19.52
C ARG A 42 7.01 31.25 20.81
N LYS A 43 7.40 32.50 21.07
CA LYS A 43 6.90 33.26 22.23
C LYS A 43 5.38 33.44 22.16
N ALA A 44 4.84 33.77 20.99
CA ALA A 44 3.40 33.90 20.79
C ALA A 44 2.67 32.55 20.96
N ALA A 45 3.20 31.46 20.43
CA ALA A 45 2.62 30.12 20.57
C ALA A 45 2.61 29.65 22.04
N ALA A 46 3.70 29.88 22.77
CA ALA A 46 3.76 29.60 24.21
C ALA A 46 2.73 30.42 25.00
N ALA A 47 2.58 31.72 24.68
CA ALA A 47 1.58 32.59 25.32
C ALA A 47 0.13 32.21 24.94
N ALA A 48 -0.08 31.56 23.80
CA ALA A 48 -1.39 31.10 23.37
C ALA A 48 -1.83 29.80 24.06
N GLN A 49 -0.97 29.08 24.79
CA GLN A 49 -1.29 27.78 25.39
C GLN A 49 -2.61 27.80 26.19
N GLY A 50 -3.54 26.91 25.82
CA GLY A 50 -4.89 26.86 26.41
C GLY A 50 -5.92 27.82 25.77
N ASN A 51 -5.53 28.65 24.80
CA ASN A 51 -6.40 29.55 24.05
C ASN A 51 -6.48 29.15 22.55
N ASN A 52 -7.51 28.39 22.20
CA ASN A 52 -7.69 27.86 20.85
C ASN A 52 -7.78 28.93 19.75
N ALA A 53 -8.37 30.10 20.04
CA ALA A 53 -8.49 31.18 19.05
C ALA A 53 -7.12 31.83 18.75
N ALA A 54 -6.32 32.06 19.80
CA ALA A 54 -4.96 32.57 19.66
C ALA A 54 -4.05 31.57 18.93
N TRP A 55 -4.21 30.27 19.20
CA TRP A 55 -3.53 29.21 18.48
C TRP A 55 -3.90 29.19 17.00
N ALA A 56 -5.20 29.18 16.67
CA ALA A 56 -5.68 29.16 15.29
C ALA A 56 -5.14 30.36 14.47
N ALA A 57 -5.08 31.54 15.08
CA ALA A 57 -4.55 32.75 14.45
C ALA A 57 -3.06 32.67 14.07
N LEU A 58 -2.27 31.80 14.72
CA LEU A 58 -0.85 31.61 14.41
C LEU A 58 -0.61 30.70 13.20
N THR A 59 -1.59 29.87 12.80
CA THR A 59 -1.43 28.86 11.75
C THR A 59 -0.81 29.43 10.47
N GLY A 60 -1.37 30.53 9.94
CA GLY A 60 -0.87 31.15 8.72
C GLY A 60 0.57 31.66 8.84
N LYS A 61 0.95 32.19 10.01
CA LYS A 61 2.32 32.64 10.28
C LYS A 61 3.29 31.46 10.39
N VAL A 62 2.88 30.38 11.06
CA VAL A 62 3.69 29.15 11.17
C VAL A 62 3.93 28.54 9.78
N ASP A 63 2.90 28.48 8.94
CA ASP A 63 3.01 27.94 7.57
C ASP A 63 3.92 28.83 6.68
N GLU A 64 3.86 30.16 6.83
CA GLU A 64 4.78 31.10 6.18
C GLU A 64 6.24 30.84 6.61
N LEU A 65 6.48 30.73 7.92
CA LEU A 65 7.81 30.47 8.47
C LEU A 65 8.36 29.11 8.06
N GLU A 66 7.50 28.10 7.96
CA GLU A 66 7.89 26.77 7.48
C GLU A 66 8.36 26.83 6.03
N ARG A 67 7.60 27.47 5.14
CA ARG A 67 8.00 27.69 3.74
C ARG A 67 9.32 28.45 3.63
N ARG A 68 9.51 29.53 4.40
CA ARG A 68 10.76 30.31 4.41
C ARG A 68 11.95 29.49 4.90
N THR A 69 11.75 28.70 5.96
CA THR A 69 12.79 27.85 6.56
C THR A 69 13.23 26.75 5.59
N LEU A 70 12.28 26.06 4.97
CA LEU A 70 12.59 24.98 4.06
C LEU A 70 13.16 25.48 2.73
N ARG A 71 12.75 26.66 2.26
CA ARG A 71 13.41 27.34 1.13
C ARG A 71 14.86 27.74 1.46
N LEU A 72 15.12 28.25 2.67
CA LEU A 72 16.49 28.53 3.12
C LEU A 72 17.34 27.25 3.13
N ARG A 73 16.79 26.14 3.64
CA ARG A 73 17.44 24.83 3.66
C ARG A 73 17.78 24.35 2.25
N ALA A 74 16.82 24.40 1.33
CA ALA A 74 17.04 24.03 -0.07
C ALA A 74 18.12 24.91 -0.74
N ARG A 75 18.06 26.23 -0.53
CA ARG A 75 19.08 27.18 -0.99
C ARG A 75 20.48 26.86 -0.46
N CYS A 76 20.60 26.47 0.81
CA CYS A 76 21.90 26.09 1.40
C CYS A 76 22.41 24.74 0.86
N ALA A 77 21.51 23.82 0.51
CA ALA A 77 21.87 22.54 -0.11
C ALA A 77 22.24 22.69 -1.60
N ASP A 78 21.71 23.70 -2.30
CA ASP A 78 22.01 23.96 -3.70
C ASP A 78 23.34 24.71 -3.89
N VAL A 79 24.44 24.04 -3.59
CA VAL A 79 25.80 24.58 -3.72
C VAL A 79 26.17 25.01 -5.16
N SER A 80 25.40 24.59 -6.16
CA SER A 80 25.64 24.92 -7.57
C SER A 80 24.72 26.02 -8.11
N GLY A 81 23.82 26.57 -7.28
CA GLY A 81 22.91 27.65 -7.67
C GLY A 81 21.99 27.29 -8.86
N ARG A 82 21.52 26.04 -8.93
CA ARG A 82 20.59 25.56 -9.97
C ARG A 82 19.18 26.12 -9.82
N GLY A 83 18.80 26.55 -8.63
CA GLY A 83 17.43 26.96 -8.28
C GLY A 83 16.50 25.77 -7.96
N TYR A 84 17.07 24.57 -7.81
CA TYR A 84 16.38 23.36 -7.36
C TYR A 84 17.33 22.39 -6.68
N VAL A 85 16.78 21.50 -5.84
CA VAL A 85 17.52 20.44 -5.14
C VAL A 85 16.83 19.09 -5.32
N LEU A 86 17.60 18.02 -5.11
CA LEU A 86 17.10 16.66 -5.07
C LEU A 86 17.09 16.14 -3.63
N GLY A 87 16.00 15.50 -3.27
CA GLY A 87 15.85 14.79 -2.01
C GLY A 87 15.16 13.45 -2.21
N TRP A 88 14.83 12.80 -1.10
CA TRP A 88 14.07 11.56 -1.16
C TRP A 88 13.19 11.38 0.08
N GLU A 89 12.23 10.47 -0.02
CA GLU A 89 11.36 10.05 1.08
C GLU A 89 11.03 8.56 0.95
N THR A 90 10.68 7.93 2.06
CA THR A 90 10.21 6.54 2.10
C THR A 90 8.83 6.40 1.41
N PRO A 91 8.44 5.20 0.96
CA PRO A 91 7.08 4.91 0.47
C PRO A 91 5.96 5.23 1.46
N LEU A 92 6.27 5.15 2.77
CA LEU A 92 5.29 5.17 3.86
C LEU A 92 4.79 6.57 4.22
N ARG A 93 5.36 7.62 3.61
CA ARG A 93 4.95 9.00 3.84
C ARG A 93 4.39 9.64 2.57
N LYS A 94 3.14 10.11 2.64
CA LYS A 94 2.51 10.87 1.55
C LYS A 94 3.01 12.31 1.55
N LEU A 95 3.58 12.74 0.42
CA LEU A 95 4.05 14.10 0.19
C LEU A 95 2.90 14.99 -0.35
N LEU A 96 2.23 15.71 0.54
CA LEU A 96 1.08 16.55 0.20
C LEU A 96 1.50 17.73 -0.71
N ARG A 97 0.77 17.95 -1.81
CA ARG A 97 1.14 18.91 -2.87
C ARG A 97 1.33 20.36 -2.39
N GLU A 98 0.55 20.74 -1.38
CA GLU A 98 0.51 22.10 -0.87
C GLU A 98 1.50 22.38 0.27
N LEU A 99 2.13 21.33 0.83
CA LEU A 99 3.12 21.47 1.89
C LEU A 99 4.53 21.58 1.30
N PRO A 100 5.48 22.24 1.96
CA PRO A 100 6.87 22.22 1.52
C PRO A 100 7.54 20.86 1.81
N PHE A 101 8.51 20.48 0.98
CA PHE A 101 9.29 19.26 1.20
C PHE A 101 10.31 19.44 2.34
N ASP A 102 10.25 18.56 3.33
CA ASP A 102 11.04 18.60 4.56
C ASP A 102 11.90 17.32 4.78
N GLY A 103 11.95 16.41 3.80
CA GLY A 103 12.78 15.20 3.86
C GLY A 103 14.28 15.45 3.62
N PRO A 104 15.09 14.39 3.62
CA PRO A 104 16.52 14.46 3.34
C PRO A 104 16.86 15.06 1.96
N LEU A 105 17.94 15.83 1.89
CA LEU A 105 18.45 16.47 0.68
C LEU A 105 19.88 16.01 0.39
N GLY A 106 20.16 15.66 -0.87
CA GLY A 106 21.51 15.31 -1.33
C GLY A 106 22.13 14.05 -0.71
N THR A 107 21.41 13.31 0.13
CA THR A 107 21.84 12.03 0.68
C THR A 107 21.32 10.87 -0.17
N PRO A 108 21.96 9.69 -0.14
CA PRO A 108 21.50 8.54 -0.91
C PRO A 108 20.07 8.14 -0.53
N ALA A 109 19.23 7.91 -1.54
CA ALA A 109 17.95 7.20 -1.35
C ALA A 109 18.25 5.73 -1.05
N ARG A 110 17.69 5.20 0.04
CA ARG A 110 18.03 3.86 0.55
C ARG A 110 16.85 2.91 0.47
N ILE A 111 17.10 1.74 -0.11
CA ILE A 111 16.14 0.64 -0.26
C ILE A 111 16.80 -0.64 0.29
N GLU A 112 16.04 -1.48 0.99
CA GLU A 112 16.50 -2.78 1.49
C GLU A 112 15.48 -3.87 1.15
N LEU A 113 15.87 -4.87 0.36
CA LEU A 113 14.97 -5.93 -0.09
C LEU A 113 15.64 -7.30 -0.21
N ALA A 114 14.86 -8.37 -0.17
CA ALA A 114 15.28 -9.72 -0.50
C ALA A 114 15.34 -9.94 -2.01
N ARG A 115 15.89 -11.08 -2.42
CA ARG A 115 15.76 -11.55 -3.81
C ARG A 115 14.29 -11.89 -4.09
N ASN A 116 13.83 -11.63 -5.32
CA ASN A 116 12.43 -11.82 -5.74
C ASN A 116 11.40 -10.95 -5.01
N GLU A 117 11.83 -9.80 -4.52
CA GLU A 117 11.00 -8.79 -3.84
C GLU A 117 10.96 -7.49 -4.64
N TYR A 118 9.94 -6.67 -4.37
CA TYR A 118 9.87 -5.28 -4.78
C TYR A 118 9.99 -4.36 -3.56
N GLU A 119 10.76 -3.29 -3.66
CA GLU A 119 10.73 -2.20 -2.67
C GLU A 119 11.00 -0.87 -3.37
N GLY A 120 10.65 0.25 -2.72
CA GLY A 120 10.68 1.55 -3.37
C GLY A 120 11.12 2.73 -2.52
N ALA A 121 11.21 3.88 -3.18
CA ALA A 121 11.43 5.19 -2.58
C ALA A 121 10.82 6.29 -3.46
N GLN A 122 10.65 7.48 -2.89
CA GLN A 122 10.24 8.67 -3.62
C GLN A 122 11.46 9.57 -3.82
N ILE A 123 11.85 9.84 -5.07
CA ILE A 123 12.83 10.90 -5.38
C ILE A 123 12.08 12.21 -5.53
N VAL A 124 12.52 13.24 -4.81
CA VAL A 124 11.83 14.53 -4.76
C VAL A 124 12.65 15.58 -5.49
N ILE A 125 12.03 16.20 -6.50
CA ILE A 125 12.59 17.33 -7.24
C ILE A 125 11.97 18.59 -6.65
N ASP A 126 12.71 19.34 -5.83
CA ASP A 126 12.22 20.54 -5.15
C ASP A 126 12.72 21.81 -5.86
N ALA A 127 11.82 22.44 -6.61
CA ALA A 127 12.07 23.61 -7.46
C ALA A 127 11.99 24.91 -6.64
N TYR A 128 12.80 25.02 -5.59
CA TYR A 128 12.64 26.03 -4.54
C TYR A 128 12.75 27.50 -4.99
N ASP A 129 13.39 27.79 -6.15
CA ASP A 129 13.64 29.17 -6.60
C ASP A 129 13.45 29.42 -8.11
N ARG A 130 13.14 28.39 -8.89
CA ARG A 130 13.01 28.49 -10.35
C ARG A 130 11.93 27.55 -10.89
N ASP A 131 11.26 27.94 -11.96
CA ASP A 131 10.45 27.00 -12.76
C ASP A 131 11.37 26.03 -13.50
N LEU A 132 11.11 24.73 -13.38
CA LEU A 132 11.78 23.70 -14.17
C LEU A 132 10.89 23.29 -15.34
N LYS A 133 11.47 23.26 -16.53
CA LYS A 133 10.77 22.95 -17.78
C LYS A 133 11.26 21.65 -18.39
N GLY A 134 10.36 20.83 -18.92
CA GLY A 134 10.70 19.61 -19.66
C GLY A 134 11.65 18.68 -18.89
N VAL A 135 11.39 18.50 -17.59
CA VAL A 135 12.19 17.67 -16.70
C VAL A 135 12.09 16.22 -17.14
N THR A 136 13.25 15.60 -17.34
CA THR A 136 13.41 14.17 -17.56
C THR A 136 14.17 13.53 -16.40
N VAL A 137 13.85 12.29 -16.08
CA VAL A 137 14.47 11.53 -15.00
C VAL A 137 14.89 10.16 -15.54
N ALA A 138 16.11 9.76 -15.22
CA ALA A 138 16.65 8.45 -15.57
C ALA A 138 17.38 7.86 -14.36
N VAL A 139 17.47 6.53 -14.31
CA VAL A 139 18.24 5.80 -13.31
C VAL A 139 19.29 4.95 -14.03
N SER A 140 20.48 4.82 -13.44
CA SER A 140 21.52 3.92 -13.95
C SER A 140 21.20 2.46 -13.63
N ASP A 141 21.96 1.53 -14.21
CA ASP A 141 22.12 0.21 -13.60
C ASP A 141 22.60 0.37 -12.15
N LEU A 142 22.19 -0.57 -11.29
CA LEU A 142 22.69 -0.63 -9.93
C LEU A 142 23.85 -1.64 -9.91
N VAL A 143 25.04 -1.18 -9.54
CA VAL A 143 26.26 -2.00 -9.51
C VAL A 143 26.54 -2.44 -8.07
N GLY A 144 26.67 -3.75 -7.87
CA GLY A 144 26.86 -4.41 -6.58
C GLY A 144 28.25 -5.06 -6.44
N PRO A 145 28.39 -5.97 -5.47
CA PRO A 145 29.64 -6.69 -5.20
C PRO A 145 30.16 -7.44 -6.43
N ASP A 146 31.49 -7.48 -6.59
CA ASP A 146 32.18 -8.22 -7.65
C ASP A 146 31.70 -7.91 -9.08
N GLY A 147 31.12 -6.73 -9.30
CA GLY A 147 30.58 -6.30 -10.59
C GLY A 147 29.20 -6.87 -10.93
N ALA A 148 28.52 -7.52 -9.97
CA ALA A 148 27.12 -7.90 -10.10
C ALA A 148 26.26 -6.66 -10.42
N ALA A 149 25.19 -6.83 -11.19
CA ALA A 149 24.33 -5.73 -11.59
C ALA A 149 22.85 -6.09 -11.43
N ILE A 150 22.08 -5.15 -10.89
CA ILE A 150 20.63 -5.12 -11.09
C ILE A 150 20.41 -4.16 -12.26
N PRO A 151 19.95 -4.67 -13.41
CA PRO A 151 19.86 -3.86 -14.62
C PRO A 151 18.75 -2.83 -14.49
N VAL A 152 18.88 -1.70 -15.17
CA VAL A 152 17.91 -0.58 -15.15
C VAL A 152 16.48 -1.03 -15.48
N GLN A 153 16.30 -2.09 -16.28
CA GLN A 153 14.98 -2.67 -16.59
C GLN A 153 14.28 -3.28 -15.37
N SER A 154 15.00 -3.52 -14.28
CA SER A 154 14.44 -3.94 -12.98
C SER A 154 14.03 -2.75 -12.10
N VAL A 155 14.23 -1.51 -12.59
CA VAL A 155 13.85 -0.29 -11.90
C VAL A 155 12.76 0.42 -12.70
N THR A 156 11.59 0.59 -12.08
CA THR A 156 10.49 1.36 -12.66
C THR A 156 10.47 2.75 -12.05
N LEU A 157 10.32 3.76 -12.92
CA LEU A 157 10.12 5.15 -12.51
C LEU A 157 8.68 5.54 -12.85
N ASN A 158 7.99 6.18 -11.91
CA ASN A 158 6.65 6.72 -12.13
C ASN A 158 6.57 8.16 -11.61
N ARG A 159 5.97 9.05 -12.38
CA ARG A 159 5.65 10.39 -11.87
C ARG A 159 4.45 10.27 -10.93
N VAL A 160 4.59 10.75 -9.71
CA VAL A 160 3.47 10.78 -8.76
C VAL A 160 2.50 11.90 -9.16
N ASP A 161 1.25 11.57 -9.45
CA ASP A 161 0.19 12.56 -9.66
C ASP A 161 -0.63 12.77 -8.39
N TRP A 162 -1.58 13.70 -8.43
CA TRP A 162 -2.38 14.08 -7.27
C TRP A 162 -3.88 13.95 -7.51
N VAL A 163 -4.58 13.57 -6.45
CA VAL A 163 -6.03 13.51 -6.38
C VAL A 163 -6.51 14.52 -5.35
N GLU A 164 -7.49 15.35 -5.72
CA GLU A 164 -8.12 16.29 -4.79
C GLU A 164 -9.19 15.57 -3.97
N THR A 165 -8.91 15.36 -2.70
CA THR A 165 -9.88 14.81 -1.76
C THR A 165 -10.89 15.88 -1.36
N ARG A 166 -12.08 15.42 -0.98
CA ARG A 166 -13.16 16.27 -0.46
C ARG A 166 -13.43 15.90 0.98
N LYS A 167 -14.14 16.76 1.71
CA LYS A 167 -14.48 16.50 3.12
C LYS A 167 -15.32 15.21 3.20
N PRO A 168 -14.78 14.11 3.74
CA PRO A 168 -15.54 12.88 3.84
C PRO A 168 -16.39 12.87 5.11
N ARG A 169 -17.22 11.84 5.28
CA ARG A 169 -18.01 11.63 6.52
C ARG A 169 -17.21 11.11 7.71
N TYR A 170 -15.97 10.66 7.50
CA TYR A 170 -15.04 10.27 8.54
C TYR A 170 -14.07 11.42 8.91
N GLU A 171 -13.40 11.29 10.05
CA GLU A 171 -12.39 12.25 10.48
C GLU A 171 -11.11 12.09 9.67
N VAL A 172 -10.55 13.22 9.23
CA VAL A 172 -9.29 13.32 8.50
C VAL A 172 -8.55 14.57 8.94
N ASP A 173 -7.23 14.49 8.96
CA ASP A 173 -6.36 15.60 9.37
C ASP A 173 -6.20 16.66 8.26
N TYR A 174 -6.37 16.28 7.00
CA TYR A 174 -6.19 17.16 5.84
C TYR A 174 -7.14 16.80 4.71
N VAL A 175 -7.74 17.83 4.09
CA VAL A 175 -8.55 17.75 2.85
C VAL A 175 -7.85 18.60 1.80
N GLY A 176 -7.62 18.04 0.61
CA GLY A 176 -6.91 18.71 -0.45
C GLY A 176 -6.19 17.72 -1.36
N TRP A 177 -5.04 18.13 -1.89
CA TRP A 177 -4.34 17.35 -2.92
C TRP A 177 -3.40 16.31 -2.31
N TYR A 178 -3.83 15.05 -2.38
CA TYR A 178 -3.05 13.88 -1.95
C TYR A 178 -2.32 13.25 -3.13
N PRO A 179 -1.06 12.83 -2.96
CA PRO A 179 -0.39 12.01 -3.96
C PRO A 179 -0.98 10.59 -3.93
N ASP A 180 -1.29 10.02 -5.09
CA ASP A 180 -1.68 8.60 -5.16
C ASP A 180 -1.40 7.92 -6.50
N PRO A 181 -1.84 8.43 -7.68
CA PRO A 181 -1.62 7.75 -8.95
C PRO A 181 -0.14 7.74 -9.34
N LEU A 182 0.34 6.59 -9.81
CA LEU A 182 1.69 6.42 -10.32
C LEU A 182 1.68 6.44 -11.85
N MET A 183 1.91 7.61 -12.43
CA MET A 183 1.84 7.83 -13.87
C MET A 183 3.10 7.31 -14.57
N GLU A 184 2.94 6.85 -15.82
CA GLU A 184 4.07 6.59 -16.69
C GLU A 184 4.94 7.84 -16.87
N MET A 185 6.25 7.64 -17.00
CA MET A 185 7.19 8.74 -17.17
C MET A 185 7.07 9.37 -18.55
N SER A 186 6.87 10.67 -18.55
CA SER A 186 7.00 11.57 -19.69
C SER A 186 7.61 12.89 -19.20
N PRO A 187 8.22 13.72 -20.07
CA PRO A 187 8.74 15.02 -19.65
C PRO A 187 7.66 15.86 -18.95
N PHE A 188 8.01 16.51 -17.84
CA PHE A 188 7.07 17.32 -17.05
C PHE A 188 7.67 18.63 -16.58
N ASP A 189 6.82 19.58 -16.21
CA ASP A 189 7.23 20.86 -15.62
C ASP A 189 7.09 20.82 -14.09
N VAL A 190 7.93 21.56 -13.39
CA VAL A 190 7.79 21.80 -11.94
C VAL A 190 7.81 23.31 -11.70
N ALA A 191 6.72 23.85 -11.16
CA ALA A 191 6.60 25.28 -10.90
C ALA A 191 7.52 25.71 -9.73
N ARG A 192 8.01 26.94 -9.78
CA ARG A 192 8.79 27.55 -8.70
C ARG A 192 8.05 27.45 -7.36
N GLY A 193 8.76 27.01 -6.33
CA GLY A 193 8.24 26.82 -4.97
C GLY A 193 7.37 25.57 -4.81
N ARG A 194 7.36 24.67 -5.80
CA ARG A 194 6.71 23.36 -5.74
C ARG A 194 7.77 22.26 -5.81
N PHE A 195 7.35 21.06 -5.39
CA PHE A 195 8.12 19.84 -5.60
C PHE A 195 7.32 18.84 -6.45
N GLN A 196 8.01 17.93 -7.10
CA GLN A 196 7.44 16.80 -7.83
C GLN A 196 8.13 15.51 -7.38
N PRO A 197 7.41 14.55 -6.76
CA PRO A 197 7.95 13.23 -6.50
C PRO A 197 7.95 12.38 -7.76
N VAL A 198 8.99 11.56 -7.89
CA VAL A 198 9.08 10.42 -8.80
C VAL A 198 9.23 9.18 -7.94
N TRP A 199 8.25 8.29 -8.03
CA TRP A 199 8.28 6.99 -7.38
C TRP A 199 9.27 6.08 -8.09
N VAL A 200 10.11 5.41 -7.33
CA VAL A 200 11.09 4.44 -7.80
C VAL A 200 10.75 3.10 -7.19
N THR A 201 10.48 2.10 -8.03
CA THR A 201 10.26 0.72 -7.60
C THR A 201 11.39 -0.14 -8.14
N VAL A 202 12.12 -0.84 -7.26
CA VAL A 202 13.17 -1.79 -7.61
C VAL A 202 12.64 -3.19 -7.41
N ARG A 203 12.67 -4.02 -8.47
CA ARG A 203 12.43 -5.46 -8.39
C ARG A 203 13.77 -6.18 -8.31
N CYS A 204 14.10 -6.86 -7.22
CA CYS A 204 15.34 -7.63 -7.16
C CYS A 204 15.20 -8.95 -7.95
N PRO A 205 16.09 -9.23 -8.92
CA PRO A 205 16.15 -10.54 -9.57
C PRO A 205 16.33 -11.68 -8.55
N LYS A 206 15.77 -12.85 -8.85
CA LYS A 206 15.82 -14.04 -7.97
C LYS A 206 17.23 -14.52 -7.68
N ASP A 207 18.11 -14.34 -8.65
CA ASP A 207 19.50 -14.80 -8.70
C ASP A 207 20.51 -13.69 -8.43
N ALA A 208 20.06 -12.48 -8.06
CA ALA A 208 20.95 -11.38 -7.71
C ALA A 208 21.89 -11.78 -6.57
N ALA A 209 23.16 -11.36 -6.64
CA ALA A 209 24.08 -11.54 -5.52
C ALA A 209 23.63 -10.69 -4.32
N ALA A 210 23.75 -11.22 -3.11
CA ALA A 210 23.50 -10.44 -1.89
C ALA A 210 24.56 -9.34 -1.73
N GLY A 211 24.17 -8.21 -1.13
CA GLY A 211 25.08 -7.09 -0.84
C GLY A 211 24.54 -5.72 -1.23
N LEU A 212 25.42 -4.73 -1.24
CA LEU A 212 25.06 -3.33 -1.49
C LEU A 212 25.28 -2.95 -2.94
N TYR A 213 24.19 -2.59 -3.62
CA TYR A 213 24.18 -2.05 -4.96
C TYR A 213 24.09 -0.53 -4.94
N ARG A 214 24.78 0.11 -5.87
CA ARG A 214 24.87 1.56 -5.99
C ARG A 214 24.53 1.99 -7.40
N GLY A 215 23.67 2.99 -7.52
CA GLY A 215 23.34 3.63 -8.77
C GLY A 215 23.13 5.12 -8.59
N THR A 216 22.66 5.77 -9.65
CA THR A 216 22.39 7.20 -9.67
C THR A 216 21.07 7.48 -10.35
N VAL A 217 20.24 8.32 -9.72
CA VAL A 217 19.08 8.95 -10.36
C VAL A 217 19.51 10.30 -10.88
N THR A 218 19.40 10.52 -12.19
CA THR A 218 19.76 11.77 -12.86
C THR A 218 18.51 12.52 -13.29
N VAL A 219 18.41 13.79 -12.88
CA VAL A 219 17.32 14.71 -13.22
C VAL A 219 17.86 15.78 -14.16
N LYS A 220 17.22 15.94 -15.32
CA LYS A 220 17.61 16.89 -16.37
C LYS A 220 16.43 17.78 -16.77
N PRO A 221 16.33 19.00 -16.20
CA PRO A 221 15.48 20.06 -16.72
C PRO A 221 16.04 20.61 -18.04
N ALA A 222 15.18 21.04 -18.95
CA ALA A 222 15.58 21.69 -20.21
C ALA A 222 16.18 23.09 -20.00
N ASN A 223 15.88 23.74 -18.86
CA ASN A 223 16.23 25.13 -18.58
C ASN A 223 17.11 25.30 -17.31
N ALA A 224 17.71 24.23 -16.79
CA ALA A 224 18.63 24.29 -15.66
C ALA A 224 19.68 23.16 -15.75
N PRO A 225 20.87 23.31 -15.13
CA PRO A 225 21.86 22.23 -15.10
C PRO A 225 21.31 20.95 -14.49
N ALA A 226 21.75 19.80 -14.99
CA ALA A 226 21.39 18.50 -14.45
C ALA A 226 21.87 18.33 -13.01
N ALA A 227 21.13 17.54 -12.23
CA ALA A 227 21.50 17.11 -10.89
C ALA A 227 21.38 15.59 -10.80
N SER A 228 22.04 15.02 -9.80
CA SER A 228 22.03 13.58 -9.57
C SER A 228 21.91 13.28 -8.08
N LEU A 229 21.15 12.24 -7.76
CA LEU A 229 20.95 11.74 -6.42
C LEU A 229 21.43 10.28 -6.37
N PRO A 230 22.33 9.90 -5.45
CA PRO A 230 22.72 8.50 -5.30
C PRO A 230 21.52 7.64 -4.85
N ILE A 231 21.49 6.40 -5.33
CA ILE A 231 20.58 5.36 -4.82
C ILE A 231 21.41 4.18 -4.32
N GLU A 232 21.06 3.69 -3.14
CA GLU A 232 21.66 2.55 -2.45
C GLU A 232 20.59 1.47 -2.25
N VAL A 233 20.86 0.27 -2.76
CA VAL A 233 19.95 -0.87 -2.66
C VAL A 233 20.67 -2.02 -1.98
N LYS A 234 20.25 -2.39 -0.77
CA LYS A 234 20.74 -3.57 -0.07
C LYS A 234 19.91 -4.78 -0.45
N VAL A 235 20.57 -5.79 -1.02
CA VAL A 235 19.99 -7.12 -1.26
C VAL A 235 20.36 -8.05 -0.11
N TRP A 236 19.36 -8.56 0.60
CA TRP A 236 19.54 -9.56 1.66
C TRP A 236 19.84 -10.95 1.09
N ASP A 237 20.60 -11.76 1.82
CA ASP A 237 20.99 -13.11 1.42
C ASP A 237 19.90 -14.17 1.70
N PHE A 238 18.69 -13.90 1.21
CA PHE A 238 17.59 -14.85 1.12
C PHE A 238 16.66 -14.43 -0.02
N ALA A 239 15.73 -15.29 -0.39
CA ALA A 239 14.77 -15.03 -1.46
C ALA A 239 13.33 -15.24 -0.96
N LEU A 240 12.40 -14.44 -1.46
CA LEU A 240 10.98 -14.74 -1.33
C LEU A 240 10.55 -15.75 -2.39
N SER A 241 9.63 -16.65 -2.02
CA SER A 241 9.02 -17.59 -2.96
C SER A 241 8.17 -16.88 -4.01
N ASP A 242 7.97 -17.54 -5.16
CA ASP A 242 6.95 -17.12 -6.13
C ASP A 242 5.53 -17.36 -5.62
N GLU A 243 5.37 -18.39 -4.80
CA GLU A 243 4.12 -18.63 -4.08
C GLU A 243 3.93 -17.55 -3.03
N THR A 244 2.73 -16.98 -2.98
CA THR A 244 2.24 -16.17 -1.87
C THR A 244 1.49 -17.07 -0.89
N HIS A 245 1.68 -16.87 0.41
CA HIS A 245 1.06 -17.69 1.45
C HIS A 245 -0.14 -17.00 2.11
N LEU A 246 -0.25 -15.67 2.02
CA LEU A 246 -1.47 -14.96 2.35
C LEU A 246 -2.50 -15.08 1.22
N LYS A 247 -3.73 -15.52 1.53
CA LYS A 247 -4.81 -15.55 0.54
C LYS A 247 -5.41 -14.15 0.36
N THR A 248 -5.70 -13.76 -0.86
CA THR A 248 -6.32 -12.45 -1.15
C THR A 248 -7.57 -12.60 -2.01
N ALA A 249 -8.62 -11.86 -1.67
CA ALA A 249 -9.84 -11.73 -2.45
C ALA A 249 -10.11 -10.25 -2.74
N LEU A 250 -9.32 -9.68 -3.64
CA LEU A 250 -9.46 -8.30 -4.09
C LEU A 250 -10.26 -8.29 -5.40
N ALA A 251 -11.48 -7.75 -5.36
CA ALA A 251 -12.37 -7.86 -6.52
C ALA A 251 -11.96 -6.91 -7.65
N LEU A 252 -11.67 -7.47 -8.83
CA LEU A 252 -11.50 -6.76 -10.09
C LEU A 252 -12.83 -6.78 -10.84
N HIS A 253 -13.41 -5.60 -11.08
CA HIS A 253 -14.62 -5.46 -11.87
C HIS A 253 -14.28 -5.30 -13.36
N GLU A 254 -14.25 -6.41 -14.08
CA GLU A 254 -13.92 -6.52 -15.50
C GLU A 254 -14.87 -5.68 -16.36
N TRP A 255 -16.15 -5.59 -15.96
CA TRP A 255 -17.14 -4.75 -16.65
C TRP A 255 -16.78 -3.26 -16.58
N GLN A 256 -16.15 -2.78 -15.50
CA GLN A 256 -15.68 -1.40 -15.38
C GLN A 256 -14.49 -1.16 -16.30
N VAL A 257 -13.59 -2.15 -16.43
CA VAL A 257 -12.49 -2.12 -17.40
C VAL A 257 -13.04 -2.06 -18.82
N GLY A 258 -13.98 -2.92 -19.17
CA GLY A 258 -14.64 -2.93 -20.48
C GLY A 258 -15.37 -1.62 -20.79
N ALA A 259 -16.07 -1.05 -19.81
CA ALA A 259 -16.79 0.22 -19.96
C ALA A 259 -15.84 1.42 -20.10
N TRP A 260 -14.62 1.35 -19.55
CA TRP A 260 -13.62 2.40 -19.68
C TRP A 260 -12.87 2.33 -21.01
N TYR A 261 -12.36 1.16 -21.37
CA TYR A 261 -11.45 0.96 -22.51
C TYR A 261 -12.15 0.51 -23.81
N GLY A 262 -13.45 0.25 -23.76
CA GLY A 262 -14.24 -0.16 -24.92
C GLY A 262 -13.69 -1.43 -25.57
N LYS A 263 -13.33 -1.35 -26.85
CA LYS A 263 -12.85 -2.50 -27.64
C LYS A 263 -11.59 -3.18 -27.07
N ASN A 264 -10.79 -2.47 -26.28
CA ASN A 264 -9.58 -3.03 -25.66
C ASN A 264 -9.87 -3.67 -24.27
N GLY A 265 -11.13 -3.75 -23.84
CA GLY A 265 -11.51 -4.16 -22.49
C GLY A 265 -10.94 -5.51 -22.03
N ARG A 266 -10.89 -6.52 -22.92
CA ARG A 266 -10.34 -7.85 -22.59
C ARG A 266 -8.83 -7.81 -22.34
N GLU A 267 -8.10 -7.15 -23.24
CA GLU A 267 -6.65 -6.96 -23.11
C GLU A 267 -6.33 -6.17 -21.83
N MET A 268 -7.07 -5.09 -21.58
CA MET A 268 -6.88 -4.26 -20.39
C MET A 268 -7.28 -4.99 -19.10
N THR A 269 -8.26 -5.90 -19.14
CA THR A 269 -8.60 -6.75 -17.98
C THR A 269 -7.43 -7.66 -17.64
N ARG A 270 -6.81 -8.28 -18.64
CA ARG A 270 -5.61 -9.10 -18.43
C ARG A 270 -4.41 -8.26 -17.97
N ALA A 271 -4.29 -7.01 -18.42
CA ALA A 271 -3.30 -6.07 -17.90
C ALA A 271 -3.56 -5.71 -16.42
N CYS A 272 -4.81 -5.54 -16.00
CA CYS A 272 -5.18 -5.35 -14.60
C CYS A 272 -4.81 -6.59 -13.76
N MET A 273 -5.10 -7.79 -14.25
CA MET A 273 -4.68 -9.04 -13.59
C MET A 273 -3.16 -9.11 -13.45
N ALA A 274 -2.40 -8.78 -14.51
CA ALA A 274 -0.95 -8.74 -14.48
C ALA A 274 -0.42 -7.77 -13.41
N LEU A 275 -1.02 -6.58 -13.31
CA LEU A 275 -0.68 -5.59 -12.30
C LEU A 275 -0.92 -6.13 -10.88
N LEU A 276 -2.10 -6.73 -10.61
CA LEU A 276 -2.40 -7.31 -9.30
C LEU A 276 -1.45 -8.46 -8.94
N LEU A 277 -1.14 -9.34 -9.88
CA LEU A 277 -0.21 -10.46 -9.68
C LEU A 277 1.21 -9.98 -9.38
N ALA A 278 1.68 -8.91 -10.05
CA ALA A 278 2.96 -8.27 -9.74
C ALA A 278 2.99 -7.65 -8.32
N HIS A 279 1.82 -7.46 -7.70
CA HIS A 279 1.64 -7.01 -6.32
C HIS A 279 1.32 -8.15 -5.36
N ARG A 280 1.53 -9.41 -5.77
CA ARG A 280 1.21 -10.63 -5.00
C ARG A 280 -0.26 -10.75 -4.60
N ILE A 281 -1.14 -10.08 -5.35
CA ILE A 281 -2.59 -10.13 -5.16
C ILE A 281 -3.17 -11.09 -6.19
N SER A 282 -3.90 -12.10 -5.72
CA SER A 282 -4.72 -12.98 -6.56
C SER A 282 -5.88 -12.17 -7.17
N PRO A 283 -5.94 -12.01 -8.50
CA PRO A 283 -7.09 -11.40 -9.15
C PRO A 283 -8.32 -12.28 -8.91
N SER A 284 -9.41 -11.68 -8.44
CA SER A 284 -10.65 -12.39 -8.18
C SER A 284 -11.82 -11.46 -8.46
N ASN A 285 -13.05 -11.98 -8.46
CA ASN A 285 -14.25 -11.17 -8.35
C ASN A 285 -15.25 -11.94 -7.49
N ILE A 286 -15.39 -11.51 -6.24
CA ILE A 286 -16.22 -12.19 -5.24
C ILE A 286 -17.71 -12.19 -5.64
N TYR A 287 -18.14 -11.24 -6.47
CA TYR A 287 -19.52 -11.14 -6.94
C TYR A 287 -19.80 -11.89 -8.24
N SER A 288 -18.79 -12.57 -8.82
CA SER A 288 -18.95 -13.34 -10.04
C SER A 288 -19.71 -14.65 -9.78
N GLY A 289 -20.77 -14.90 -10.56
CA GLY A 289 -21.53 -16.16 -10.52
C GLY A 289 -20.78 -17.37 -11.11
N THR A 290 -19.70 -17.13 -11.84
CA THR A 290 -18.81 -18.15 -12.42
C THR A 290 -17.39 -17.98 -11.91
N PRO A 291 -16.50 -18.98 -12.06
CA PRO A 291 -15.10 -18.86 -11.65
C PRO A 291 -14.44 -17.60 -12.21
N MET A 292 -13.73 -16.86 -11.35
CA MET A 292 -12.94 -15.70 -11.73
C MET A 292 -11.56 -15.76 -11.08
N PRO A 293 -10.45 -15.78 -11.85
CA PRO A 293 -10.36 -15.64 -13.32
C PRO A 293 -11.09 -16.73 -14.09
N ASP A 294 -11.51 -16.43 -15.33
CA ASP A 294 -12.16 -17.43 -16.18
C ASP A 294 -11.17 -18.53 -16.61
N ARG A 295 -11.69 -19.61 -17.21
CA ARG A 295 -10.88 -20.75 -17.67
C ARG A 295 -9.69 -20.37 -18.57
N GLY A 296 -9.81 -19.30 -19.37
CA GLY A 296 -8.77 -18.85 -20.30
C GLY A 296 -7.64 -18.08 -19.62
N ASP A 297 -7.95 -17.32 -18.57
CA ASP A 297 -6.96 -16.52 -17.84
C ASP A 297 -6.40 -17.21 -16.58
N LEU A 298 -7.01 -18.32 -16.12
CA LEU A 298 -6.53 -19.11 -14.98
C LEU A 298 -5.06 -19.55 -15.13
N PRO A 299 -4.60 -20.17 -16.24
CA PRO A 299 -3.19 -20.54 -16.38
C PRO A 299 -2.24 -19.34 -16.25
N PHE A 300 -2.60 -18.22 -16.87
CA PHE A 300 -1.83 -16.98 -16.81
C PHE A 300 -1.65 -16.49 -15.37
N CYS A 301 -2.70 -16.57 -14.56
CA CYS A 301 -2.69 -16.13 -13.16
C CYS A 301 -1.97 -17.14 -12.25
N MET A 302 -2.18 -18.44 -12.43
CA MET A 302 -1.55 -19.50 -11.64
C MET A 302 -0.03 -19.53 -11.82
N GLU A 303 0.47 -19.36 -13.06
CA GLU A 303 1.90 -19.24 -13.36
C GLU A 303 2.57 -18.02 -12.70
N ARG A 304 1.77 -17.06 -12.21
CA ARG A 304 2.23 -15.80 -11.60
C ARG A 304 1.91 -15.72 -10.11
N GLY A 305 1.75 -16.87 -9.46
CA GLY A 305 1.67 -16.95 -7.99
C GLY A 305 0.27 -16.85 -7.40
N MET A 306 -0.79 -16.85 -8.22
CA MET A 306 -2.17 -16.87 -7.71
C MET A 306 -2.41 -18.08 -6.79
N ASN A 307 -3.02 -17.82 -5.64
CA ASN A 307 -3.16 -18.80 -4.56
C ASN A 307 -4.58 -19.00 -4.05
N ALA A 308 -5.52 -18.11 -4.42
CA ALA A 308 -6.93 -18.20 -4.10
C ALA A 308 -7.76 -17.56 -5.20
N PHE A 309 -8.94 -18.11 -5.51
CA PHE A 309 -9.86 -17.50 -6.47
C PHE A 309 -11.31 -17.92 -6.22
N ASN A 310 -12.25 -17.06 -6.62
CA ASN A 310 -13.67 -17.33 -6.42
C ASN A 310 -14.17 -18.30 -7.50
N LEU A 311 -14.87 -19.36 -7.08
CA LEU A 311 -15.51 -20.35 -7.96
C LEU A 311 -16.93 -19.96 -8.35
N GLY A 312 -17.58 -19.10 -7.56
CA GLY A 312 -18.93 -18.61 -7.83
C GLY A 312 -19.53 -17.83 -6.66
N TYR A 313 -20.61 -17.10 -6.95
CA TYR A 313 -21.31 -16.25 -6.00
C TYR A 313 -22.75 -16.73 -5.77
N ILE A 314 -23.14 -16.92 -4.51
CA ILE A 314 -24.52 -17.25 -4.11
C ILE A 314 -25.00 -16.27 -3.02
N GLY A 315 -25.77 -15.27 -3.42
CA GLY A 315 -26.29 -14.22 -2.52
C GLY A 315 -27.59 -14.57 -1.78
N SER A 316 -28.30 -15.61 -2.21
CA SER A 316 -29.57 -16.05 -1.64
C SER A 316 -29.84 -17.51 -1.99
N TYR A 317 -30.73 -18.17 -1.24
CA TYR A 317 -31.21 -19.48 -1.64
C TYR A 317 -32.09 -19.36 -2.89
N ASP A 318 -31.58 -19.87 -4.01
CA ASP A 318 -32.31 -20.04 -5.26
C ASP A 318 -31.83 -21.35 -5.91
N LYS A 319 -32.75 -22.31 -6.06
CA LYS A 319 -32.41 -23.64 -6.57
C LYS A 319 -31.89 -23.61 -8.01
N GLY A 320 -32.42 -22.74 -8.86
CA GLY A 320 -31.98 -22.60 -10.25
C GLY A 320 -30.56 -22.06 -10.34
N ARG A 321 -30.20 -21.09 -9.49
CA ARG A 321 -28.82 -20.58 -9.36
C ARG A 321 -27.85 -21.63 -8.84
N LEU A 322 -28.27 -22.44 -7.87
CA LEU A 322 -27.46 -23.54 -7.36
C LEU A 322 -27.21 -24.61 -8.44
N GLU A 323 -28.23 -24.95 -9.22
CA GLU A 323 -28.09 -25.87 -10.37
C GLU A 323 -27.20 -25.28 -11.48
N GLU A 324 -27.26 -23.98 -11.72
CA GLU A 324 -26.36 -23.27 -12.65
C GLU A 324 -24.89 -23.32 -12.19
N LEU A 325 -24.65 -23.06 -10.90
CA LEU A 325 -23.33 -23.19 -10.29
C LEU A 325 -22.81 -24.62 -10.40
N ASP A 326 -23.62 -25.63 -10.05
CA ASP A 326 -23.23 -27.04 -10.14
C ASP A 326 -22.83 -27.46 -11.55
N ARG A 327 -23.60 -27.08 -12.58
CA ARG A 327 -23.21 -27.33 -13.98
C ARG A 327 -21.84 -26.70 -14.30
N THR A 328 -21.62 -25.46 -13.86
CA THR A 328 -20.35 -24.76 -14.07
C THR A 328 -19.19 -25.46 -13.35
N LEU A 329 -19.39 -25.85 -12.09
CA LEU A 329 -18.35 -26.54 -11.32
C LEU A 329 -18.04 -27.93 -11.89
N GLN A 330 -19.03 -28.68 -12.37
CA GLN A 330 -18.81 -29.95 -13.06
C GLN A 330 -17.95 -29.79 -14.31
N GLU A 331 -18.11 -28.69 -15.05
CA GLU A 331 -17.28 -28.38 -16.22
C GLU A 331 -15.83 -28.02 -15.82
N TYR A 332 -15.66 -27.21 -14.77
CA TYR A 332 -14.35 -26.72 -14.33
C TYR A 332 -13.54 -27.75 -13.53
N LYS A 333 -14.22 -28.63 -12.77
CA LYS A 333 -13.57 -29.52 -11.81
C LYS A 333 -12.50 -30.42 -12.42
N PRO A 334 -12.70 -31.10 -13.57
CA PRO A 334 -11.63 -31.90 -14.19
C PRO A 334 -10.41 -31.07 -14.57
N PHE A 335 -10.62 -29.89 -15.17
CA PHE A 335 -9.55 -28.97 -15.56
C PHE A 335 -8.72 -28.49 -14.36
N LEU A 336 -9.40 -28.17 -13.26
CA LEU A 336 -8.77 -27.71 -12.03
C LEU A 336 -8.09 -28.84 -11.25
N GLN A 337 -8.70 -30.02 -11.15
CA GLN A 337 -8.15 -31.15 -10.41
C GLN A 337 -6.91 -31.75 -11.07
N GLU A 338 -6.90 -31.88 -12.40
CA GLU A 338 -5.73 -32.35 -13.18
C GLU A 338 -4.48 -31.50 -12.90
N ARG A 339 -4.67 -30.22 -12.57
CA ARG A 339 -3.59 -29.25 -12.32
C ARG A 339 -3.34 -28.98 -10.83
N GLY A 340 -4.09 -29.62 -9.94
CA GLY A 340 -4.01 -29.37 -8.49
C GLY A 340 -4.52 -27.98 -8.07
N TRP A 341 -5.33 -27.32 -8.91
CA TRP A 341 -5.84 -25.96 -8.68
C TRP A 341 -7.19 -25.93 -7.96
N TRP A 342 -7.90 -27.06 -7.90
CA TRP A 342 -9.21 -27.16 -7.26
C TRP A 342 -9.20 -26.70 -5.79
N SER A 343 -8.15 -27.06 -5.04
CA SER A 343 -7.99 -26.69 -3.62
C SER A 343 -7.71 -25.21 -3.37
N LYS A 344 -7.46 -24.41 -4.42
CA LYS A 344 -7.29 -22.95 -4.33
C LYS A 344 -8.62 -22.20 -4.51
N GLY A 345 -9.69 -22.89 -4.92
CA GLY A 345 -11.00 -22.30 -5.11
C GLY A 345 -11.79 -22.18 -3.81
N TYR A 346 -12.63 -21.15 -3.70
CA TYR A 346 -13.66 -21.01 -2.66
C TYR A 346 -14.94 -20.47 -3.29
N ILE A 347 -16.09 -20.64 -2.63
CA ILE A 347 -17.36 -20.01 -3.03
C ILE A 347 -17.65 -18.85 -2.08
N TYR A 348 -18.02 -17.68 -2.62
CA TYR A 348 -18.47 -16.55 -1.84
C TYR A 348 -20.00 -16.39 -1.89
N GLY A 349 -20.57 -15.76 -0.87
CA GLY A 349 -22.01 -15.54 -0.82
C GLY A 349 -22.46 -14.84 0.44
N PHE A 350 -23.75 -14.51 0.47
CA PHE A 350 -24.43 -13.97 1.64
C PHE A 350 -23.68 -12.80 2.30
N ASP A 351 -23.46 -11.73 1.53
CA ASP A 351 -22.69 -10.56 1.97
C ASP A 351 -23.32 -9.89 3.21
N GLU A 352 -22.58 -9.84 4.32
CA GLU A 352 -22.99 -9.26 5.61
C GLU A 352 -24.34 -9.77 6.16
N VAL A 353 -24.61 -11.06 5.94
CA VAL A 353 -25.90 -11.70 6.21
C VAL A 353 -26.37 -11.54 7.65
N LYS A 354 -27.67 -11.26 7.80
CA LYS A 354 -28.36 -11.10 9.08
C LYS A 354 -29.07 -12.40 9.51
N PRO A 355 -29.35 -12.58 10.82
CA PRO A 355 -29.92 -13.82 11.36
C PRO A 355 -31.20 -14.32 10.68
N ASP A 356 -32.05 -13.40 10.21
CA ASP A 356 -33.29 -13.72 9.48
C ASP A 356 -33.04 -14.45 8.15
N ARG A 357 -31.84 -14.35 7.58
CA ARG A 357 -31.42 -15.03 6.34
C ARG A 357 -30.53 -16.25 6.58
N TYR A 358 -30.28 -16.65 7.84
CA TYR A 358 -29.44 -17.81 8.14
C TYR A 358 -30.05 -19.12 7.63
N ALA A 359 -31.38 -19.25 7.59
CA ALA A 359 -32.03 -20.42 7.02
C ALA A 359 -31.70 -20.59 5.53
N ASP A 360 -31.75 -19.50 4.76
CA ASP A 360 -31.39 -19.50 3.34
C ASP A 360 -29.91 -19.84 3.14
N LEU A 361 -29.03 -19.26 3.95
CA LEU A 361 -27.59 -19.56 3.91
C LEU A 361 -27.35 -21.04 4.16
N LYS A 362 -27.93 -21.60 5.24
CA LYS A 362 -27.78 -23.02 5.57
C LYS A 362 -28.28 -23.92 4.46
N ALA A 363 -29.42 -23.59 3.85
CA ALA A 363 -29.95 -24.33 2.72
C ALA A 363 -29.00 -24.30 1.51
N ALA A 364 -28.50 -23.12 1.12
CA ALA A 364 -27.60 -22.97 -0.02
C ALA A 364 -26.22 -23.61 0.22
N TYR A 365 -25.57 -23.28 1.34
CA TYR A 365 -24.24 -23.77 1.69
C TYR A 365 -24.23 -25.24 2.09
N GLY A 366 -25.33 -25.76 2.64
CA GLY A 366 -25.54 -27.19 2.85
C GLY A 366 -25.66 -27.93 1.52
N TRP A 367 -26.48 -27.42 0.59
CA TRP A 367 -26.65 -28.00 -0.74
C TRP A 367 -25.33 -28.08 -1.53
N ILE A 368 -24.49 -27.04 -1.41
CA ILE A 368 -23.15 -27.01 -2.02
C ILE A 368 -22.26 -28.06 -1.37
N HIS A 369 -22.22 -28.13 -0.05
CA HIS A 369 -21.34 -29.05 0.68
C HIS A 369 -21.67 -30.53 0.47
N GLU A 370 -22.94 -30.87 0.31
CA GLU A 370 -23.35 -32.24 -0.06
C GLU A 370 -22.72 -32.71 -1.39
N ARG A 371 -22.43 -31.79 -2.32
CA ARG A 371 -21.86 -32.09 -3.65
C ARG A 371 -20.36 -31.83 -3.74
N TYR A 372 -19.90 -30.82 -3.04
CA TYR A 372 -18.52 -30.30 -3.07
C TYR A 372 -18.00 -30.12 -1.64
N PRO A 373 -17.85 -31.21 -0.86
CA PRO A 373 -17.48 -31.13 0.55
C PRO A 373 -16.07 -30.56 0.79
N ASP A 374 -15.23 -30.55 -0.25
CA ASP A 374 -13.87 -30.05 -0.26
C ASP A 374 -13.72 -28.59 -0.72
N VAL A 375 -14.83 -27.93 -1.07
CA VAL A 375 -14.84 -26.50 -1.48
C VAL A 375 -15.24 -25.62 -0.30
N PRO A 376 -14.34 -24.75 0.20
CA PRO A 376 -14.66 -23.82 1.27
C PRO A 376 -15.74 -22.81 0.86
N ARG A 377 -16.66 -22.53 1.78
CA ARG A 377 -17.73 -21.54 1.64
C ARG A 377 -17.43 -20.33 2.53
N MET A 378 -17.23 -19.18 1.90
CA MET A 378 -16.88 -17.92 2.55
C MET A 378 -18.10 -17.01 2.74
N CYS A 379 -18.15 -16.30 3.87
CA CYS A 379 -19.18 -15.30 4.14
C CYS A 379 -18.61 -14.15 4.98
N THR A 380 -18.99 -12.91 4.67
CA THR A 380 -18.61 -11.69 5.41
C THR A 380 -19.40 -11.58 6.73
N VAL A 381 -19.07 -12.44 7.69
CA VAL A 381 -19.68 -12.49 9.02
C VAL A 381 -18.65 -12.79 10.09
N VAL A 382 -18.94 -12.39 11.33
CA VAL A 382 -18.15 -12.81 12.49
C VAL A 382 -18.35 -14.32 12.75
N PRO A 383 -17.31 -15.03 13.24
CA PRO A 383 -17.46 -16.41 13.68
C PRO A 383 -18.58 -16.57 14.71
N ASN A 384 -19.56 -17.43 14.44
CA ASN A 384 -20.70 -17.63 15.33
C ASN A 384 -21.26 -19.06 15.25
N ASN A 385 -21.86 -19.52 16.36
CA ASN A 385 -22.27 -20.93 16.50
C ASN A 385 -23.44 -21.28 15.58
N ASP A 386 -24.29 -20.32 15.24
CA ASP A 386 -25.49 -20.58 14.43
C ASP A 386 -25.13 -21.03 13.01
N LEU A 387 -24.00 -20.56 12.47
CA LEU A 387 -23.55 -20.86 11.11
C LEU A 387 -22.43 -21.91 11.06
N LYS A 388 -22.05 -22.48 12.21
CA LYS A 388 -20.99 -23.50 12.29
C LYS A 388 -21.31 -24.72 11.44
N GLY A 389 -20.33 -25.18 10.66
CA GLY A 389 -20.47 -26.29 9.69
C GLY A 389 -21.05 -25.89 8.32
N TYR A 390 -21.58 -24.67 8.21
CA TYR A 390 -22.06 -24.12 6.94
C TYR A 390 -21.09 -23.10 6.34
N VAL A 391 -20.36 -22.36 7.17
CA VAL A 391 -19.30 -21.42 6.77
C VAL A 391 -17.95 -22.02 7.13
N ASP A 392 -17.03 -22.07 6.16
CA ASP A 392 -15.65 -22.56 6.35
C ASP A 392 -14.63 -21.42 6.35
N ILE A 393 -14.97 -20.28 5.74
CA ILE A 393 -14.15 -19.06 5.75
C ILE A 393 -14.99 -17.91 6.32
N TRP A 394 -14.70 -17.55 7.57
CA TRP A 394 -15.33 -16.42 8.25
C TRP A 394 -14.55 -15.15 7.90
N CYS A 395 -15.24 -14.10 7.43
CA CYS A 395 -14.59 -12.88 6.97
C CYS A 395 -15.19 -11.62 7.63
N PRO A 396 -15.00 -11.40 8.94
CA PRO A 396 -15.47 -10.19 9.61
C PRO A 396 -14.77 -8.93 9.11
N LEU A 397 -15.44 -7.77 9.30
CA LEU A 397 -14.76 -6.48 9.31
C LEU A 397 -13.67 -6.48 10.37
N THR A 398 -12.53 -5.83 10.10
CA THR A 398 -11.43 -5.70 11.09
C THR A 398 -11.91 -5.15 12.43
N ALA A 399 -12.85 -4.18 12.44
CA ALA A 399 -13.43 -3.64 13.67
C ALA A 399 -14.36 -4.58 14.45
N ASN A 400 -14.84 -5.65 13.81
CA ASN A 400 -15.67 -6.69 14.44
C ASN A 400 -14.87 -7.96 14.75
N PHE A 401 -13.57 -7.99 14.46
CA PHE A 401 -12.72 -9.14 14.72
C PHE A 401 -12.50 -9.33 16.23
N VAL A 402 -12.68 -10.57 16.69
CA VAL A 402 -12.42 -11.01 18.07
C VAL A 402 -11.47 -12.20 18.02
N GLU A 403 -10.29 -12.05 18.64
CA GLU A 403 -9.20 -13.02 18.52
C GLU A 403 -9.56 -14.38 19.15
N GLU A 404 -10.21 -14.37 20.31
CA GLU A 404 -10.60 -15.60 21.01
C GLU A 404 -11.63 -16.41 20.22
N ASP A 405 -12.60 -15.72 19.61
CA ASP A 405 -13.58 -16.36 18.75
C ASP A 405 -12.91 -16.92 17.50
N ALA A 406 -12.09 -16.14 16.82
CA ALA A 406 -11.36 -16.60 15.63
C ALA A 406 -10.52 -17.85 15.94
N ALA A 407 -9.77 -17.86 17.06
CA ALA A 407 -8.94 -18.98 17.46
C ALA A 407 -9.73 -20.27 17.71
N ARG A 408 -10.98 -20.17 18.21
CA ARG A 408 -11.85 -21.33 18.41
C ARG A 408 -12.22 -22.02 17.09
N TYR A 409 -12.61 -21.24 16.08
CA TYR A 409 -13.01 -21.81 14.77
C TYR A 409 -11.80 -22.29 13.97
N VAL A 410 -10.67 -21.57 14.04
CA VAL A 410 -9.41 -22.04 13.42
C VAL A 410 -8.97 -23.39 13.97
N LYS A 411 -9.16 -23.63 15.27
CA LYS A 411 -8.87 -24.93 15.89
C LYS A 411 -9.73 -26.07 15.34
N ASP A 412 -10.95 -25.76 14.92
CA ASP A 412 -11.92 -26.73 14.38
C ASP A 412 -11.74 -26.98 12.88
N GLY A 413 -10.77 -26.31 12.23
CA GLY A 413 -10.43 -26.50 10.81
C GLY A 413 -10.89 -25.38 9.89
N ASP A 414 -11.67 -24.42 10.39
CA ASP A 414 -12.12 -23.26 9.62
C ASP A 414 -10.98 -22.26 9.39
N GLN A 415 -11.19 -21.35 8.44
CA GLN A 415 -10.32 -20.21 8.22
C GLN A 415 -11.01 -18.93 8.70
N VAL A 416 -10.20 -18.00 9.19
CA VAL A 416 -10.63 -16.62 9.44
C VAL A 416 -9.81 -15.70 8.56
N TRP A 417 -10.53 -14.96 7.72
CA TRP A 417 -10.05 -13.84 6.93
C TRP A 417 -10.62 -12.56 7.54
N TRP A 418 -10.32 -11.40 6.97
CA TRP A 418 -11.03 -10.18 7.29
C TRP A 418 -11.03 -9.22 6.11
N TYR A 419 -11.76 -8.11 6.26
CA TYR A 419 -11.78 -7.06 5.27
C TYR A 419 -11.88 -5.68 5.90
N VAL A 420 -11.54 -4.69 5.08
CA VAL A 420 -11.90 -3.28 5.26
C VAL A 420 -12.73 -2.86 4.03
N CYS A 421 -13.47 -1.77 4.15
CA CYS A 421 -14.20 -1.13 3.07
C CYS A 421 -14.37 0.36 3.41
N CYS A 422 -15.52 0.95 3.11
CA CYS A 422 -15.92 2.25 3.62
C CYS A 422 -15.92 2.33 5.17
N VAL A 423 -15.82 1.20 5.87
CA VAL A 423 -15.55 1.10 7.31
C VAL A 423 -14.51 0.00 7.59
N PRO A 424 -13.88 -0.01 8.78
CA PRO A 424 -13.89 1.04 9.80
C PRO A 424 -13.09 2.29 9.42
N ALA A 425 -13.43 3.42 10.01
CA ALA A 425 -12.60 4.62 9.98
C ALA A 425 -11.59 4.60 11.15
N HIS A 426 -10.71 5.61 11.21
CA HIS A 426 -9.81 5.84 12.34
C HIS A 426 -10.55 5.71 13.69
N PRO A 427 -9.91 5.08 14.69
CA PRO A 427 -8.48 4.75 14.77
C PRO A 427 -8.05 3.44 14.09
N TYR A 428 -8.91 2.77 13.33
CA TYR A 428 -8.51 1.58 12.55
C TYR A 428 -7.74 1.96 11.28
N ALA A 429 -6.86 1.05 10.84
CA ALA A 429 -6.19 1.16 9.55
C ALA A 429 -7.16 0.88 8.38
N ASN A 430 -7.02 1.65 7.31
CA ASN A 430 -7.80 1.52 6.09
C ASN A 430 -7.04 2.08 4.87
N TRP A 431 -7.59 1.90 3.66
CA TRP A 431 -6.95 2.22 2.38
C TRP A 431 -7.54 3.45 1.68
N PHE A 432 -8.09 4.42 2.42
CA PHE A 432 -8.55 5.67 1.83
C PHE A 432 -7.38 6.52 1.31
N VAL A 433 -7.62 7.31 0.27
CA VAL A 433 -6.60 8.19 -0.34
C VAL A 433 -6.03 9.19 0.67
N ASP A 434 -6.84 9.64 1.63
CA ASP A 434 -6.48 10.58 2.69
C ASP A 434 -5.99 9.93 3.99
N TYR A 435 -5.76 8.60 3.99
CA TYR A 435 -5.12 7.91 5.12
C TYR A 435 -3.60 7.84 4.97
N PRO A 436 -2.83 7.68 6.06
CA PRO A 436 -1.40 7.45 5.98
C PRO A 436 -1.06 6.24 5.08
N ALA A 437 0.00 6.34 4.29
CA ALA A 437 0.44 5.21 3.46
C ALA A 437 0.91 4.00 4.30
N ALA A 438 1.37 4.25 5.53
CA ALA A 438 1.74 3.22 6.49
C ALA A 438 0.59 2.24 6.82
N ASP A 439 -0.65 2.71 6.90
CA ASP A 439 -1.83 1.89 7.21
C ASP A 439 -2.00 0.75 6.20
N ALA A 440 -1.73 1.03 4.92
CA ALA A 440 -1.84 0.06 3.84
C ALA A 440 -0.87 -1.12 4.00
N ARG A 441 0.36 -0.83 4.45
CA ARG A 441 1.38 -1.85 4.73
C ARG A 441 1.12 -2.59 6.05
N LEU A 442 0.71 -1.85 7.09
CA LEU A 442 0.54 -2.40 8.44
C LEU A 442 -0.67 -3.31 8.62
N LEU A 443 -1.69 -3.22 7.78
CA LEU A 443 -2.80 -4.19 7.78
C LEU A 443 -2.31 -5.63 7.60
N PHE A 444 -1.21 -5.86 6.90
CA PHE A 444 -0.62 -7.18 6.72
C PHE A 444 0.25 -7.64 7.89
N TRP A 445 0.88 -6.69 8.61
CA TRP A 445 1.50 -6.96 9.91
C TRP A 445 0.46 -7.35 10.96
N MET A 446 -0.68 -6.66 10.97
CA MET A 446 -1.84 -7.02 11.80
C MET A 446 -2.36 -8.41 11.41
N THR A 447 -2.46 -8.69 10.11
CA THR A 447 -2.94 -9.99 9.59
C THR A 447 -2.07 -11.13 10.10
N TRP A 448 -0.74 -10.96 10.07
CA TRP A 448 0.18 -11.92 10.69
C TRP A 448 0.00 -12.02 12.21
N LYS A 449 0.00 -10.89 12.93
CA LYS A 449 -0.10 -10.82 14.40
C LYS A 449 -1.30 -11.61 14.92
N TYR A 450 -2.47 -11.42 14.28
CA TYR A 450 -3.74 -12.00 14.68
C TYR A 450 -4.04 -13.36 14.04
N ARG A 451 -3.04 -13.96 13.36
CA ARG A 451 -3.15 -15.28 12.72
C ARG A 451 -4.30 -15.38 11.71
N VAL A 452 -4.59 -14.27 11.05
CA VAL A 452 -5.55 -14.20 9.96
C VAL A 452 -4.88 -14.72 8.70
N THR A 453 -5.61 -15.51 7.91
CA THR A 453 -5.04 -16.28 6.78
C THR A 453 -5.45 -15.76 5.41
N GLY A 454 -6.29 -14.75 5.36
CA GLY A 454 -6.62 -14.06 4.13
C GLY A 454 -7.22 -12.67 4.31
N PHE A 455 -7.22 -11.90 3.23
CA PHE A 455 -7.68 -10.53 3.20
C PHE A 455 -8.61 -10.31 2.01
N LEU A 456 -9.79 -9.74 2.27
CA LEU A 456 -10.76 -9.37 1.24
C LEU A 456 -10.83 -7.85 1.08
N TYR A 457 -11.04 -7.40 -0.16
CA TYR A 457 -11.43 -6.03 -0.46
C TYR A 457 -12.43 -6.03 -1.62
N TYR A 458 -13.55 -5.36 -1.43
CA TYR A 458 -14.73 -5.52 -2.28
C TYR A 458 -14.56 -4.98 -3.71
N ALA A 459 -13.56 -4.12 -3.97
CA ALA A 459 -13.27 -3.60 -5.30
C ALA A 459 -11.86 -2.99 -5.38
N VAL A 460 -11.14 -3.18 -6.49
CA VAL A 460 -9.86 -2.47 -6.77
C VAL A 460 -10.00 -1.38 -7.82
N ASN A 461 -11.11 -1.34 -8.56
CA ASN A 461 -11.30 -0.48 -9.71
C ASN A 461 -12.72 0.08 -9.83
N ASN A 462 -13.29 0.57 -8.73
CA ASN A 462 -14.57 1.28 -8.73
C ASN A 462 -14.43 2.69 -9.34
N TRP A 463 -14.42 2.74 -10.67
CA TRP A 463 -14.25 3.89 -11.54
C TRP A 463 -15.58 4.51 -12.02
N GLU A 464 -16.73 4.00 -11.58
CA GLU A 464 -18.04 4.43 -12.08
C GLU A 464 -18.27 5.94 -11.95
N SER A 465 -17.93 6.55 -10.81
CA SER A 465 -18.06 8.00 -10.59
C SER A 465 -17.13 8.84 -11.48
N ASN A 466 -16.03 8.24 -11.94
CA ASN A 466 -15.05 8.85 -12.84
C ASN A 466 -15.41 8.65 -14.32
N ARG A 467 -16.02 7.51 -14.67
CA ARG A 467 -16.48 7.21 -16.03
C ARG A 467 -17.61 8.15 -16.48
N LYS A 468 -18.41 8.61 -15.52
CA LYS A 468 -19.50 9.57 -15.68
C LYS A 468 -19.06 11.04 -15.75
N GLN A 469 -17.78 11.34 -15.54
CA GLN A 469 -17.26 12.71 -15.64
C GLN A 469 -17.31 13.22 -17.10
N PRO A 470 -17.52 14.53 -17.32
CA PRO A 470 -17.55 15.10 -18.67
C PRO A 470 -16.20 15.00 -19.39
N LYS A 471 -15.10 15.10 -18.63
CA LYS A 471 -13.75 14.77 -19.08
C LYS A 471 -13.21 13.66 -18.19
N ARG A 472 -12.85 12.53 -18.80
CA ARG A 472 -12.29 11.41 -18.07
C ARG A 472 -10.83 11.65 -17.78
N TRP A 473 -10.34 11.07 -16.70
CA TRP A 473 -8.91 11.04 -16.42
C TRP A 473 -8.12 10.42 -17.60
N PRO A 474 -6.94 10.95 -17.96
CA PRO A 474 -6.23 12.07 -17.35
C PRO A 474 -6.57 13.47 -17.91
N GLU A 475 -7.54 13.58 -18.82
CA GLU A 475 -7.95 14.86 -19.44
C GLU A 475 -8.74 15.77 -18.47
N GLY A 476 -9.35 15.18 -17.46
CA GLY A 476 -9.99 15.85 -16.33
C GLY A 476 -9.48 15.30 -14.99
N PRO A 477 -9.73 16.01 -13.87
CA PRO A 477 -9.28 15.56 -12.55
C PRO A 477 -10.00 14.28 -12.13
N TRP A 478 -9.30 13.43 -11.37
CA TRP A 478 -9.90 12.26 -10.76
C TRP A 478 -10.84 12.68 -9.64
N ASN A 479 -12.06 12.15 -9.64
CA ASN A 479 -13.00 12.28 -8.53
C ASN A 479 -12.62 11.29 -7.43
N ALA A 480 -12.13 11.81 -6.30
CA ALA A 480 -11.74 11.03 -5.13
C ALA A 480 -12.90 10.24 -4.52
N PHE A 481 -14.14 10.74 -4.60
CA PHE A 481 -15.33 10.03 -4.13
C PHE A 481 -15.72 8.90 -5.10
N THR A 482 -15.08 7.75 -4.92
CA THR A 482 -15.26 6.53 -5.72
C THR A 482 -16.42 5.68 -5.21
N PHE A 483 -16.70 5.75 -3.91
CA PHE A 483 -17.89 5.17 -3.27
C PHE A 483 -18.51 6.21 -2.32
N ASP A 484 -19.75 6.62 -2.58
CA ASP A 484 -20.45 7.69 -1.87
C ASP A 484 -19.58 8.94 -1.62
N ASP A 485 -19.28 9.24 -0.36
CA ASP A 485 -18.46 10.35 0.13
C ASP A 485 -17.17 9.83 0.82
N TYR A 486 -16.67 8.68 0.38
CA TYR A 486 -15.40 8.09 0.80
C TYR A 486 -14.31 8.32 -0.25
N ASN A 487 -13.17 8.87 0.17
CA ASN A 487 -12.07 9.17 -0.75
C ASN A 487 -11.28 7.90 -1.10
N GLY A 488 -11.48 7.38 -2.31
CA GLY A 488 -10.71 6.27 -2.89
C GLY A 488 -11.14 4.88 -2.46
N ASP A 489 -12.24 4.74 -1.73
CA ASP A 489 -12.78 3.43 -1.37
C ASP A 489 -13.23 2.65 -2.61
N GLY A 490 -12.87 1.37 -2.67
CA GLY A 490 -13.08 0.50 -3.82
C GLY A 490 -12.16 0.80 -5.01
N GLN A 491 -11.12 1.62 -4.86
CA GLN A 491 -10.22 2.02 -5.94
C GLN A 491 -8.77 1.98 -5.47
N LEU A 492 -7.98 1.07 -6.03
CA LEU A 492 -6.54 0.93 -5.80
C LEU A 492 -5.72 1.07 -7.08
N ILE A 493 -6.33 0.81 -8.24
CA ILE A 493 -5.73 1.04 -9.55
C ILE A 493 -6.44 2.17 -10.28
N TYR A 494 -5.71 2.87 -11.14
CA TYR A 494 -6.23 3.93 -11.99
C TYR A 494 -6.24 3.49 -13.45
N PRO A 495 -7.17 3.96 -14.29
CA PRO A 495 -7.04 3.78 -15.72
C PRO A 495 -5.96 4.72 -16.28
N GLY A 496 -5.17 4.23 -17.23
CA GLY A 496 -4.15 5.00 -17.95
C GLY A 496 -4.30 4.84 -19.46
N PRO A 497 -3.63 5.67 -20.27
CA PRO A 497 -3.75 5.63 -21.72
C PRO A 497 -3.25 4.30 -22.33
N ASN A 498 -2.24 3.67 -21.70
CA ASN A 498 -1.58 2.46 -22.19
C ASN A 498 -1.88 1.21 -21.35
N GLY A 499 -2.76 1.33 -20.36
CA GLY A 499 -3.04 0.25 -19.39
C GLY A 499 -3.34 0.79 -18.00
N PRO A 500 -3.65 -0.11 -17.05
CA PRO A 500 -3.87 0.27 -15.66
C PRO A 500 -2.60 0.82 -15.01
N LEU A 501 -2.75 1.84 -14.19
CA LEU A 501 -1.70 2.48 -13.42
C LEU A 501 -1.81 2.05 -11.96
N SER A 502 -0.64 1.85 -11.32
CA SER A 502 -0.54 1.58 -9.89
C SER A 502 -0.87 2.84 -9.06
N SER A 503 -0.93 2.67 -7.74
CA SER A 503 -1.08 3.75 -6.77
C SER A 503 -0.10 3.59 -5.62
N ILE A 504 0.19 4.68 -4.90
CA ILE A 504 0.99 4.61 -3.66
C ILE A 504 0.39 3.60 -2.68
N ARG A 505 -0.95 3.56 -2.56
CA ARG A 505 -1.63 2.58 -1.72
C ARG A 505 -1.37 1.14 -2.17
N LEU A 506 -1.45 0.86 -3.47
CA LEU A 506 -1.22 -0.48 -4.00
C LEU A 506 0.23 -0.93 -3.84
N GLU A 507 1.21 -0.04 -4.03
CA GLU A 507 2.63 -0.36 -3.76
C GLU A 507 2.83 -0.68 -2.27
N CYS A 508 2.29 0.12 -1.35
CA CYS A 508 2.38 -0.16 0.09
C CYS A 508 1.63 -1.43 0.51
N ILE A 509 0.56 -1.81 -0.19
CA ILE A 509 -0.13 -3.10 -0.01
C ILE A 509 0.81 -4.25 -0.39
N ARG A 510 1.47 -4.17 -1.56
CA ARG A 510 2.45 -5.19 -1.97
C ARG A 510 3.57 -5.31 -0.95
N ASP A 511 4.16 -4.20 -0.53
CA ASP A 511 5.23 -4.22 0.48
C ASP A 511 4.76 -4.89 1.79
N GLY A 512 3.49 -4.69 2.17
CA GLY A 512 2.91 -5.35 3.35
C GLY A 512 2.67 -6.85 3.16
N ILE A 513 2.24 -7.27 1.97
CA ILE A 513 2.13 -8.70 1.63
C ILE A 513 3.51 -9.35 1.61
N GLU A 514 4.53 -8.67 1.08
CA GLU A 514 5.92 -9.15 1.10
C GLU A 514 6.48 -9.22 2.53
N ASP A 515 6.14 -8.27 3.41
CA ASP A 515 6.43 -8.38 4.84
C ASP A 515 5.74 -9.60 5.50
N TYR A 516 4.52 -9.96 5.08
CA TYR A 516 3.87 -11.20 5.52
C TYR A 516 4.69 -12.43 5.11
N GLU A 517 5.26 -12.45 3.90
CA GLU A 517 6.12 -13.52 3.43
C GLU A 517 7.43 -13.61 4.24
N TYR A 518 7.97 -12.48 4.74
CA TYR A 518 9.09 -12.49 5.67
C TYR A 518 8.73 -13.22 6.96
N PHE A 519 7.57 -12.90 7.55
CA PHE A 519 7.10 -13.60 8.73
C PHE A 519 6.86 -15.09 8.49
N TYR A 520 6.26 -15.43 7.34
CA TYR A 520 6.06 -16.81 6.95
C TYR A 520 7.39 -17.57 6.86
N LEU A 521 8.37 -17.03 6.13
CA LEU A 521 9.69 -17.62 5.98
C LEU A 521 10.39 -17.79 7.32
N LEU A 522 10.40 -16.74 8.17
CA LEU A 522 10.97 -16.81 9.52
C LEU A 522 10.30 -17.89 10.37
N SER A 523 8.98 -18.06 10.25
CA SER A 523 8.22 -19.12 10.93
C SER A 523 8.64 -20.51 10.48
N GLN A 524 8.83 -20.74 9.18
CA GLN A 524 9.30 -22.02 8.66
C GLN A 524 10.72 -22.33 9.11
N LEU A 525 11.65 -21.36 9.00
CA LEU A 525 13.02 -21.51 9.47
C LEU A 525 13.08 -21.82 10.98
N THR A 526 12.25 -21.13 11.77
CA THR A 526 12.15 -21.36 13.22
C THR A 526 11.67 -22.78 13.55
N LYS A 527 10.74 -23.34 12.77
CA LYS A 527 10.27 -24.73 12.94
C LYS A 527 11.35 -25.76 12.58
N ARG A 528 12.19 -25.47 11.57
CA ARG A 528 13.28 -26.35 11.12
C ARG A 528 14.52 -26.33 12.04
N ALA A 529 14.71 -25.24 12.79
CA ALA A 529 15.88 -24.97 13.63
C ALA A 529 15.98 -25.85 14.90
N LYS A 530 16.11 -27.18 14.76
CA LYS A 530 16.32 -28.09 15.90
C LYS A 530 17.67 -27.80 16.58
N GLY A 531 17.65 -27.48 17.87
CA GLY A 531 18.85 -27.28 18.70
C GLY A 531 19.57 -25.93 18.53
N LYS A 532 19.03 -25.00 17.74
CA LYS A 532 19.57 -23.63 17.58
C LYS A 532 18.77 -22.63 18.41
N ASP A 533 19.42 -21.54 18.83
CA ASP A 533 18.71 -20.45 19.51
C ASP A 533 17.82 -19.69 18.52
N VAL A 534 16.51 -19.80 18.72
CA VAL A 534 15.46 -19.11 17.96
C VAL A 534 14.70 -18.10 18.81
N THR A 535 15.24 -17.70 19.96
CA THR A 535 14.57 -16.79 20.90
C THR A 535 14.22 -15.46 20.23
N GLN A 536 15.18 -14.88 19.50
CA GLN A 536 14.94 -13.64 18.74
C GLN A 536 13.91 -13.83 17.63
N ALA A 537 13.95 -14.96 16.90
CA ALA A 537 12.98 -15.25 15.84
C ALA A 537 11.56 -15.36 16.41
N ARG A 538 11.37 -16.08 17.51
CA ARG A 538 10.07 -16.18 18.21
C ARG A 538 9.55 -14.83 18.69
N LYS A 539 10.44 -13.96 19.20
CA LYS A 539 10.08 -12.60 19.61
C LYS A 539 9.58 -11.78 18.42
N LEU A 540 10.28 -11.84 17.29
CA LEU A 540 9.91 -11.10 16.08
C LEU A 540 8.59 -11.61 15.47
N LEU A 541 8.35 -12.93 15.47
CA LEU A 541 7.11 -13.54 14.99
C LEU A 541 5.86 -13.12 15.78
N ALA A 542 6.01 -12.59 17.00
CA ALA A 542 4.90 -12.07 17.81
C ALA A 542 4.48 -10.63 17.43
N VAL A 543 5.21 -9.98 16.52
CA VAL A 543 5.06 -8.58 16.11
C VAL A 543 5.23 -7.60 17.28
N ASP A 544 6.30 -6.79 17.21
CA ASP A 544 6.63 -5.82 18.25
C ASP A 544 5.51 -4.79 18.46
N SER A 545 5.15 -4.54 19.72
CA SER A 545 4.11 -3.57 20.10
C SER A 545 4.47 -2.13 19.75
N ARG A 546 5.75 -1.81 19.49
CA ARG A 546 6.18 -0.54 18.92
C ARG A 546 5.62 -0.32 17.50
N VAL A 547 5.35 -1.40 16.77
CA VAL A 547 4.81 -1.37 15.41
C VAL A 547 3.29 -1.52 15.46
N VAL A 548 2.81 -2.65 16.00
CA VAL A 548 1.38 -2.97 16.13
C VAL A 548 1.11 -3.47 17.54
N LYS A 549 0.45 -2.64 18.35
CA LYS A 549 -0.03 -3.02 19.68
C LYS A 549 -1.44 -3.62 19.61
N SER A 550 -2.35 -2.99 18.86
CA SER A 550 -3.68 -3.52 18.54
C SER A 550 -4.14 -3.08 17.15
N LEU A 551 -5.36 -3.47 16.73
CA LEU A 551 -5.99 -2.98 15.49
C LEU A 551 -6.28 -1.46 15.48
N THR A 552 -6.17 -0.80 16.63
CA THR A 552 -6.45 0.64 16.82
C THR A 552 -5.29 1.41 17.46
N ASP A 553 -4.20 0.73 17.81
CA ASP A 553 -3.00 1.30 18.43
C ASP A 553 -1.78 0.73 17.72
N TYR A 554 -1.27 1.50 16.75
CA TYR A 554 -0.15 1.16 15.88
C TYR A 554 0.59 2.42 15.47
N THR A 555 1.84 2.27 15.03
CA THR A 555 2.67 3.41 14.62
C THR A 555 2.38 3.84 13.17
N ALA A 556 2.45 5.14 12.90
CA ALA A 556 2.53 5.66 11.53
C ALA A 556 3.96 6.12 11.18
N ASP A 557 4.95 5.91 12.06
CA ASP A 557 6.33 6.33 11.87
C ASP A 557 7.08 5.36 10.92
N PRO A 558 7.48 5.80 9.71
CA PRO A 558 8.22 4.98 8.76
C PRO A 558 9.51 4.39 9.34
N HIS A 559 10.21 5.11 10.23
CA HIS A 559 11.46 4.64 10.79
C HIS A 559 11.28 3.44 11.71
N VAL A 560 10.19 3.42 12.49
CA VAL A 560 9.85 2.29 13.36
C VAL A 560 9.50 1.06 12.53
N ILE A 561 8.68 1.22 11.49
CA ILE A 561 8.23 0.14 10.60
C ILE A 561 9.43 -0.47 9.86
N LEU A 562 10.23 0.37 9.18
CA LEU A 562 11.39 -0.09 8.41
C LEU A 562 12.50 -0.66 9.30
N SER A 563 12.65 -0.18 10.53
CA SER A 563 13.58 -0.78 11.51
C SER A 563 13.12 -2.18 11.91
N ALA A 564 11.85 -2.37 12.25
CA ALA A 564 11.33 -3.68 12.62
C ALA A 564 11.44 -4.68 11.46
N ARG A 565 11.19 -4.23 10.23
CA ARG A 565 11.41 -5.04 9.03
C ARG A 565 12.87 -5.46 8.85
N ARG A 566 13.82 -4.54 9.05
CA ARG A 566 15.26 -4.84 9.03
C ARG A 566 15.63 -5.90 10.07
N GLU A 567 15.02 -5.86 11.25
CA GLU A 567 15.21 -6.88 12.30
C GLU A 567 14.71 -8.27 11.85
N LEU A 568 13.56 -8.35 11.14
CA LEU A 568 13.07 -9.58 10.51
C LEU A 568 14.05 -10.12 9.47
N ALA A 569 14.45 -9.27 8.52
CA ALA A 569 15.38 -9.63 7.45
C ALA A 569 16.70 -10.20 8.00
N ALA A 570 17.27 -9.52 8.99
CA ALA A 570 18.51 -9.97 9.63
C ALA A 570 18.34 -11.29 10.40
N ALA A 571 17.15 -11.57 10.96
CA ALA A 571 16.89 -12.85 11.62
C ALA A 571 16.74 -14.00 10.61
N ILE A 572 16.08 -13.76 9.47
CA ILE A 572 15.97 -14.72 8.37
C ILE A 572 17.37 -15.06 7.84
N GLU A 573 18.14 -14.04 7.46
CA GLU A 573 19.49 -14.20 6.92
C GLU A 573 20.40 -15.02 7.85
N ARG A 574 20.39 -14.72 9.16
CA ARG A 574 21.15 -15.52 10.16
C ARG A 574 20.74 -16.99 10.21
N LEU A 575 19.45 -17.29 10.08
CA LEU A 575 18.96 -18.67 10.10
C LEU A 575 19.28 -19.40 8.79
N CYS A 576 19.15 -18.73 7.65
CA CYS A 576 19.57 -19.24 6.33
C CYS A 576 21.07 -19.56 6.31
N GLN A 577 21.93 -18.65 6.78
CA GLN A 577 23.38 -18.85 6.90
C GLN A 577 23.75 -20.02 7.83
N ALA A 578 22.88 -20.38 8.76
CA ALA A 578 23.07 -21.57 9.58
C ALA A 578 22.72 -22.88 8.85
N GLY A 579 22.34 -22.84 7.56
CA GLY A 579 21.99 -24.00 6.74
C GLY A 579 20.54 -24.48 6.95
N LEU A 580 19.58 -23.55 7.03
CA LEU A 580 18.15 -23.88 7.22
C LEU A 580 17.25 -23.47 6.03
N ASP A 581 17.83 -22.93 4.96
CA ASP A 581 17.05 -22.42 3.80
C ASP A 581 16.15 -23.48 3.15
#